data_AF-A0A252BWT8-F1
#
_entry.id   AF-A0A252BWT8-F1
#
_cell.length_a   1.000
_cell.length_b   1.000
_cell.length_c   1.000
_cell.angle_alpha   90.00
_cell.angle_beta   90.00
_cell.angle_gamma   90.00
#
_symmetry.space_group_name_H-M   'P 1'
#
loop_
_entity.id
_entity.type
_entity.pdbx_description
1 polymer ?
#
loop_
_entity_poly.entity_id
_entity_poly.type
_entity_poly.pdbx_seq_one_letter_code
_entity_poly.pdbx_strand_id
1 'polypeptide(L)'
;MVKRKTVLGLTLALGALGTLGACEQHPQERSGRGVGLLRMPNPASLYCVKKGGELKMETTDKGQVGYCHLPDGTVVEEWKLFRQDNPRQEG
;
A
#
# COMPACT_ATOMS: atom_id res chain seq x y z
N MET A 1 6.52 32.77 16.61
CA MET A 1 5.55 33.43 17.52
C MET A 1 4.49 34.12 16.68
N VAL A 2 3.26 33.60 16.64
CA VAL A 2 2.13 34.20 15.90
C VAL A 2 1.34 35.11 16.84
N LYS A 3 1.22 36.40 16.48
CA LYS A 3 0.56 37.45 17.27
C LYS A 3 -0.97 37.28 17.19
N ARG A 4 -1.59 36.76 18.25
CA ARG A 4 -3.06 36.64 18.36
C ARG A 4 -3.66 38.03 18.54
N LYS A 5 -4.39 38.53 17.54
CA LYS A 5 -5.19 39.76 17.65
C LYS A 5 -6.58 39.37 18.14
N THR A 6 -6.88 39.72 19.39
CA THR A 6 -8.19 39.53 20.02
C THR A 6 -9.15 40.60 19.49
N VAL A 7 -10.16 40.22 18.71
CA VAL A 7 -11.25 41.13 18.31
C VAL A 7 -12.37 40.99 19.34
N LEU A 8 -12.50 42.01 20.18
CA LEU A 8 -13.58 42.17 21.14
C LEU A 8 -14.78 42.77 20.40
N GLY A 9 -15.80 41.97 20.12
CA GLY A 9 -17.03 42.40 19.45
C GLY A 9 -18.25 41.82 20.16
N LEU A 10 -18.88 42.65 21.00
CA LEU A 10 -20.11 42.36 21.73
C LEU A 10 -21.30 42.60 20.80
N THR A 11 -21.96 41.55 20.29
CA THR A 11 -23.28 41.66 19.66
C THR A 11 -24.21 40.57 20.17
N LEU A 12 -25.07 40.94 21.11
CA LEU A 12 -26.29 40.20 21.49
C LEU A 12 -27.34 40.41 20.40
N ALA A 13 -27.79 39.33 19.76
CA ALA A 13 -29.09 39.29 19.10
C ALA A 13 -29.65 37.86 19.21
N LEU A 14 -30.74 37.72 19.97
CA LEU A 14 -31.57 36.52 20.03
C LEU A 14 -32.27 36.35 18.67
N GLY A 15 -32.08 35.19 18.05
CA GLY A 15 -32.80 34.78 16.85
C GLY A 15 -32.74 33.26 16.72
N ALA A 16 -33.72 32.57 17.31
CA ALA A 16 -33.90 31.13 17.15
C ALA A 16 -34.61 30.84 15.83
N LEU A 17 -33.86 30.50 14.78
CA LEU A 17 -34.37 29.76 13.62
C LEU A 17 -33.47 28.54 13.42
N GLY A 18 -34.07 27.36 13.57
CA GLY A 18 -33.41 26.08 13.34
C GLY A 18 -33.04 25.90 11.88
N THR A 19 -31.77 25.59 11.63
CA THR A 19 -31.33 24.94 10.39
C THR A 19 -30.76 23.58 10.75
N LEU A 20 -31.45 22.54 10.29
CA LEU A 20 -31.02 21.16 10.27
C LEU A 20 -29.70 21.05 9.47
N GLY A 21 -28.76 20.25 9.98
CA GLY A 21 -27.61 19.75 9.21
C GLY A 21 -26.27 20.38 9.57
N ALA A 22 -25.64 19.86 10.62
CA ALA A 22 -24.20 19.94 10.76
C ALA A 22 -23.55 19.08 9.66
N CYS A 23 -23.10 19.71 8.57
CA CYS A 23 -21.93 19.19 7.87
C CYS A 23 -20.71 19.77 8.60
N GLU A 24 -20.40 19.20 9.77
CA GLU A 24 -19.05 19.26 10.29
C GLU A 24 -18.22 18.49 9.26
N GLN A 25 -17.62 19.23 8.32
CA GLN A 25 -16.57 18.71 7.48
C GLN A 25 -15.40 18.45 8.42
N HIS A 26 -15.46 17.30 9.09
CA HIS A 26 -14.36 16.72 9.82
C HIS A 26 -13.17 16.85 8.87
N PRO A 27 -12.17 17.71 9.15
CA PRO A 27 -10.90 17.58 8.48
C PRO A 27 -10.52 16.14 8.80
N GLN A 28 -10.47 15.31 7.77
CA GLN A 28 -9.92 13.98 7.90
C GLN A 28 -8.47 14.18 8.27
N GLU A 29 -8.23 14.35 9.56
CA GLU A 29 -6.98 14.09 10.25
C GLU A 29 -6.49 12.79 9.63
N ARG A 30 -5.48 12.91 8.77
CA ARG A 30 -4.65 11.79 8.36
C ARG A 30 -3.94 11.31 9.62
N SER A 31 -4.65 10.58 10.47
CA SER A 31 -4.10 10.02 11.68
C SER A 31 -4.73 8.66 11.92
N GLY A 32 -3.88 7.64 11.86
CA GLY A 32 -4.22 6.23 11.88
C GLY A 32 -3.44 5.54 10.77
N ARG A 33 -2.14 5.25 10.96
CA ARG A 33 -1.71 3.97 11.53
C ARG A 33 -2.59 2.78 11.11
N GLY A 34 -2.81 2.67 9.80
CA GLY A 34 -3.07 1.42 9.12
C GLY A 34 -1.82 0.96 8.37
N VAL A 35 -0.63 0.98 9.00
CA VAL A 35 0.52 0.24 8.42
C VAL A 35 0.27 -1.23 8.74
N GLY A 36 -0.51 -1.84 7.88
CA GLY A 36 -0.85 -3.25 7.92
C GLY A 36 -1.67 -3.65 6.70
N LEU A 37 -1.56 -2.90 5.59
CA LEU A 37 -2.01 -3.45 4.32
C LEU A 37 -1.12 -4.66 4.06
N LEU A 38 -1.73 -5.83 4.08
CA LEU A 38 -1.18 -7.15 3.83
C LEU A 38 -0.42 -7.18 2.49
N ARG A 39 0.77 -6.60 2.42
CA ARG A 39 1.74 -6.87 1.36
C ARG A 39 2.33 -8.23 1.67
N MET A 40 1.52 -9.28 1.47
CA MET A 40 2.04 -10.62 1.36
C MET A 40 3.07 -10.57 0.23
N PRO A 41 4.36 -10.87 0.50
CA PRO A 41 5.34 -10.90 -0.55
C PRO A 41 4.92 -11.93 -1.62
N ASN A 42 5.29 -11.65 -2.87
CA ASN A 42 5.04 -12.59 -3.95
C ASN A 42 5.68 -13.95 -3.59
N PRO A 43 4.90 -15.05 -3.52
CA PRO A 43 5.43 -16.36 -3.12
C PRO A 43 6.52 -16.86 -4.05
N ALA A 44 6.45 -16.56 -5.36
CA ALA A 44 7.50 -16.91 -6.31
C ALA A 44 8.80 -16.13 -6.04
N SER A 45 8.69 -14.83 -5.75
CA SER A 45 9.82 -13.98 -5.37
C SER A 45 10.49 -14.47 -4.08
N LEU A 46 9.71 -14.80 -3.05
CA LEU A 46 10.23 -15.41 -1.82
C LEU A 46 10.92 -16.74 -2.10
N TYR A 47 10.34 -17.55 -2.99
CA TYR A 47 10.89 -18.85 -3.33
C TYR A 47 12.26 -18.74 -3.99
N CYS A 48 12.42 -17.78 -4.90
CA CYS A 48 13.72 -17.46 -5.50
C CYS A 48 14.78 -17.18 -4.43
N VAL A 49 14.48 -16.26 -3.50
CA VAL A 49 15.40 -15.91 -2.40
C VAL A 49 15.67 -17.11 -1.49
N LYS A 50 14.65 -17.94 -1.22
CA LYS A 50 14.80 -19.16 -0.41
C LYS A 50 15.71 -20.20 -1.06
N LYS A 51 15.77 -20.25 -2.40
CA LYS A 51 16.72 -21.08 -3.17
C LYS A 51 18.14 -20.48 -3.22
N GLY A 52 18.36 -19.34 -2.57
CA GLY A 52 19.63 -18.61 -2.59
C GLY A 52 19.83 -17.79 -3.86
N GLY A 53 18.77 -17.60 -4.67
CA GLY A 53 18.84 -16.83 -5.89
C GLY A 53 18.63 -15.33 -5.68
N GLU A 54 19.05 -14.55 -6.67
CA GLU A 54 18.76 -13.11 -6.78
C GLU A 54 17.57 -12.90 -7.73
N LEU A 55 16.54 -12.18 -7.26
CA LEU A 55 15.40 -11.82 -8.10
C LEU A 55 15.70 -10.53 -8.88
N LYS A 56 15.54 -10.58 -10.21
CA LYS A 56 15.62 -9.41 -11.10
C LYS A 56 14.31 -9.20 -11.83
N MET A 57 13.86 -7.95 -11.90
CA MET A 57 12.66 -7.58 -12.64
C MET A 57 13.06 -7.07 -14.02
N GLU A 58 12.43 -7.62 -15.05
CA GLU A 58 12.57 -7.16 -16.43
C GLU A 58 11.26 -6.55 -16.92
N THR A 59 11.35 -5.38 -17.54
CA THR A 59 10.20 -4.74 -18.18
C THR A 59 10.05 -5.26 -19.60
N THR A 60 8.85 -5.74 -19.92
CA THR A 60 8.44 -6.21 -21.24
C THR A 60 7.28 -5.36 -21.76
N ASP A 61 6.91 -5.55 -23.03
CA ASP A 61 5.70 -4.99 -23.64
C ASP A 61 4.42 -5.41 -22.90
N LYS A 62 4.45 -6.55 -22.20
CA LYS A 62 3.32 -7.14 -21.45
C LYS A 62 3.34 -6.82 -19.96
N GLY A 63 4.31 -6.04 -19.48
CA GLY A 63 4.48 -5.70 -18.06
C GLY A 63 5.81 -6.19 -17.49
N GLN A 64 5.89 -6.37 -16.17
CA GLN A 64 7.12 -6.81 -15.51
C GLN A 64 7.15 -8.32 -15.33
N VAL A 65 8.31 -8.92 -15.60
CA VAL A 65 8.58 -10.35 -15.38
C VAL A 65 9.72 -10.48 -14.36
N GLY A 66 9.54 -11.33 -13.37
CA GLY A 66 10.58 -11.66 -12.41
C GLY A 66 11.41 -12.85 -12.87
N TYR A 67 12.73 -12.70 -12.92
CA TYR A 67 13.68 -13.77 -13.18
C TYR A 67 14.53 -14.05 -11.95
N CYS A 68 14.64 -15.32 -11.59
CA CYS A 68 15.50 -15.79 -10.53
C CYS A 68 16.86 -16.22 -11.09
N HIS A 69 17.93 -15.58 -10.61
CA HIS A 69 19.31 -15.94 -10.89
C HIS A 69 19.82 -16.83 -9.77
N LEU A 70 19.93 -18.13 -10.01
CA LEU A 70 20.34 -19.13 -9.03
C LEU A 70 21.87 -19.21 -8.88
N PRO A 71 22.39 -19.72 -7.75
CA PRO A 71 23.84 -19.82 -7.49
C PRO A 71 24.61 -20.74 -8.46
N ASP A 72 23.91 -21.67 -9.10
CA ASP A 72 24.47 -22.57 -10.12
C ASP A 72 24.60 -21.90 -11.51
N GLY A 73 24.19 -20.63 -11.63
CA GLY A 73 24.17 -19.88 -12.87
C GLY A 73 22.86 -20.00 -13.65
N THR A 74 21.91 -20.81 -13.20
CA THR A 74 20.61 -20.96 -13.86
C THR A 74 19.80 -19.67 -13.73
N VAL A 75 19.25 -19.20 -14.86
CA VAL A 75 18.27 -18.10 -14.87
C VAL A 75 16.92 -18.65 -15.30
N VAL A 76 15.91 -18.46 -14.46
CA VAL A 76 14.56 -19.01 -14.67
C VAL A 76 13.50 -18.03 -14.19
N GLU A 77 12.40 -17.91 -14.94
CA GLU A 77 11.24 -17.09 -14.55
C GLU A 77 10.69 -17.54 -13.18
N GLU A 78 10.39 -16.59 -12.30
CA GLU A 78 10.12 -16.87 -10.88
C GLU A 78 8.91 -17.80 -10.67
N TRP A 79 7.84 -17.64 -11.45
CA TRP A 79 6.65 -18.47 -11.32
C TRP A 79 6.84 -19.86 -11.92
N LYS A 80 7.64 -20.00 -12.98
CA LYS A 80 8.07 -21.29 -13.51
C LYS A 80 8.85 -22.06 -12.44
N LEU A 81 9.83 -21.44 -11.79
CA LEU A 81 10.57 -22.04 -10.69
C LEU A 81 9.65 -22.45 -9.54
N PHE A 82 8.74 -21.57 -9.13
CA PHE A 82 7.80 -21.85 -8.06
C PHE A 82 6.87 -23.03 -8.39
N ARG A 83 6.27 -23.08 -9.58
CA ARG A 83 5.33 -24.14 -9.97
C ARG A 83 5.99 -25.50 -10.21
N GLN A 84 7.28 -25.56 -10.54
CA GLN A 84 8.01 -26.83 -10.67
C GLN A 84 8.01 -27.62 -9.35
N ASP A 85 8.19 -26.91 -8.23
CA ASP A 85 8.26 -27.52 -6.90
C ASP A 85 6.92 -27.42 -6.14
N ASN A 86 5.94 -26.70 -6.70
CA ASN A 86 4.58 -26.55 -6.18
C ASN A 86 3.57 -26.83 -7.32
N PRO A 87 3.49 -28.08 -7.82
CA PRO A 87 2.53 -28.43 -8.85
C PRO A 87 1.13 -28.10 -8.35
N ARG A 88 0.32 -27.45 -9.19
CA ARG A 88 -1.09 -27.25 -8.85
C ARG A 88 -1.73 -28.62 -8.72
N GLN A 89 -2.45 -28.84 -7.63
CA GLN A 89 -3.37 -29.96 -7.54
C GLN A 89 -4.55 -29.62 -8.46
N GLU A 90 -4.39 -29.93 -9.75
CA GLU A 90 -5.52 -30.04 -10.67
C GLU A 90 -6.29 -31.30 -10.26
N GLY A 91 -7.48 -31.09 -9.70
CA GLY A 91 -8.53 -32.10 -9.59
C GLY A 91 -9.44 -32.01 -10.79
#